data_AF-A0A183H0U6-F1
#
_entry.id   AF-A0A183H0U6-F1
#
_cell.length_a   1.000
_cell.length_b   1.000
_cell.length_c   1.000
_cell.angle_alpha   90.00
_cell.angle_beta   90.00
_cell.angle_gamma   90.00
#
_symmetry.space_group_name_H-M   'P 1'
#
loop_
_entity.id
_entity.type
_entity.pdbx_description
1 polymer ?
#
loop_
_entity_poly.entity_id
_entity_poly.type
_entity_poly.pdbx_seq_one_letter_code
_entity_poly.pdbx_strand_id
1 'polypeptide(L)'
;MSFLVFILSITVAVAVKNNSDPGYDILKFMEQFQANLRDPINLSEELICNCSYSGCDTEIVRFLGSTYTGLCRSTSGICYKRLLPDRSIILSCLSKDASPDLHCRVKQPMNDGSMMQCCWNYSFCNGALDLNLVNDYSSVRFHSILLFIRFLCSLFSIIEAVMYIVKSSVNTLFDYRDIKSS
;
A
#
# COMPACT_ATOMS: atom_id res chain seq x y z
N MET A 1 -3.63 -48.53 -6.33
CA MET A 1 -2.81 -47.36 -6.73
C MET A 1 -3.78 -46.28 -7.19
N SER A 2 -4.09 -45.32 -6.32
CA SER A 2 -5.07 -44.26 -6.61
C SER A 2 -4.32 -42.98 -6.95
N PHE A 3 -4.46 -42.53 -8.20
CA PHE A 3 -3.97 -41.25 -8.69
C PHE A 3 -4.89 -40.14 -8.18
N LEU A 4 -4.39 -39.27 -7.30
CA LEU A 4 -5.04 -38.02 -6.93
C LEU A 4 -4.54 -36.92 -7.88
N VAL A 5 -5.38 -36.54 -8.84
CA VAL A 5 -5.15 -35.38 -9.70
C VAL A 5 -5.69 -34.15 -8.98
N PHE A 6 -4.79 -33.34 -8.41
CA PHE A 6 -5.11 -32.01 -7.92
C PHE A 6 -5.21 -31.07 -9.14
N ILE A 7 -6.43 -30.75 -9.56
CA ILE A 7 -6.64 -29.63 -10.49
C ILE A 7 -6.57 -28.35 -9.66
N LEU A 8 -5.42 -27.67 -9.73
CA LEU A 8 -5.25 -26.30 -9.26
C LEU A 8 -6.06 -25.39 -10.20
N SER A 9 -7.26 -25.00 -9.78
CA SER A 9 -8.03 -23.96 -10.45
C SER A 9 -7.33 -22.61 -10.21
N ILE A 10 -6.47 -22.20 -11.15
CA ILE A 10 -5.98 -20.82 -11.21
C ILE A 10 -7.18 -19.97 -11.60
N THR A 11 -7.86 -19.38 -10.62
CA THR A 11 -8.83 -18.31 -10.86
C THR A 11 -8.06 -17.09 -11.33
N VAL A 12 -7.85 -16.97 -12.65
CA VAL A 12 -7.55 -15.69 -13.28
C VAL A 12 -8.80 -14.85 -13.08
N ALA A 13 -8.74 -13.92 -12.13
CA ALA A 13 -9.77 -12.91 -11.94
C ALA A 13 -9.71 -11.95 -13.14
N VAL A 14 -10.31 -12.36 -14.25
CA VAL A 14 -10.68 -11.43 -15.31
C VAL A 14 -11.77 -10.58 -14.70
N ALA A 15 -11.41 -9.35 -14.29
CA ALA A 15 -12.37 -8.36 -13.84
C ALA A 15 -13.30 -8.06 -15.03
N VAL A 16 -14.45 -8.74 -15.07
CA VAL A 16 -15.52 -8.42 -16.01
C VAL A 16 -16.00 -7.04 -15.61
N LYS A 17 -15.59 -6.04 -16.39
CA LYS A 17 -16.03 -4.65 -16.24
C LYS A 17 -17.56 -4.65 -16.35
N ASN A 18 -18.20 -4.34 -15.23
CA ASN A 18 -19.65 -4.47 -15.09
C ASN A 18 -20.33 -3.39 -15.94
N ASN A 19 -21.43 -3.71 -16.65
CA ASN A 19 -22.22 -2.75 -17.43
C ASN A 19 -22.81 -1.60 -16.58
N SER A 20 -22.60 -1.63 -15.26
CA SER A 20 -22.98 -0.59 -14.31
C SER A 20 -21.85 0.41 -13.99
N ASP A 21 -20.68 0.32 -14.64
CA ASP A 21 -19.59 1.27 -14.44
C ASP A 21 -19.85 2.56 -15.23
N PRO A 22 -20.12 3.72 -14.58
CA PRO A 22 -20.39 4.97 -15.27
C PRO A 22 -19.23 5.42 -16.18
N GLY A 23 -17.99 5.02 -15.91
CA GLY A 23 -16.87 5.32 -16.80
C GLY A 23 -16.85 4.46 -18.06
N TYR A 24 -17.47 3.28 -18.04
CA TYR A 24 -17.65 2.47 -19.25
C TYR A 24 -18.54 3.18 -20.27
N ASP A 25 -19.64 3.80 -19.82
CA ASP A 25 -20.55 4.54 -20.70
C ASP A 25 -19.86 5.75 -21.36
N ILE A 26 -19.01 6.46 -20.60
CA ILE A 26 -18.20 7.56 -21.12
C ILE A 26 -17.24 7.05 -22.20
N LEU A 27 -16.48 5.98 -21.93
CA LEU A 27 -15.54 5.42 -22.91
C LEU A 27 -16.26 4.91 -24.16
N LYS A 28 -17.41 4.28 -24.00
CA LYS A 28 -18.23 3.80 -25.13
C LYS A 28 -18.78 4.96 -25.97
N PHE A 29 -19.17 6.06 -25.35
CA PHE A 29 -19.55 7.27 -26.08
C PHE A 29 -18.34 7.84 -26.84
N MET A 30 -17.18 7.92 -26.19
CA MET A 30 -15.95 8.41 -26.83
C MET A 30 -15.51 7.53 -28.01
N GLU A 31 -15.68 6.21 -27.92
CA GLU A 31 -15.34 5.24 -28.97
C GLU A 31 -16.08 5.53 -30.27
N GLN A 32 -17.33 6.00 -30.20
CA GLN A 32 -18.13 6.38 -31.37
C GLN A 32 -17.48 7.50 -32.20
N PHE A 33 -16.61 8.32 -31.60
CA PHE A 33 -15.87 9.38 -32.28
C PHE A 33 -14.36 9.21 -32.16
N GLN A 34 -13.87 7.96 -32.22
CA GLN A 34 -12.45 7.62 -32.09
C GLN A 34 -11.50 8.40 -33.01
N ALA A 35 -11.97 8.89 -34.17
CA ALA A 35 -11.18 9.70 -35.09
C ALA A 35 -10.72 11.06 -34.51
N ASN A 36 -11.39 11.53 -33.45
CA ASN A 36 -11.05 12.77 -32.74
C ASN A 36 -10.18 12.54 -31.50
N LEU A 37 -9.89 11.28 -31.18
CA LEU A 37 -9.06 10.91 -30.04
C LEU A 37 -7.60 10.81 -30.48
N ARG A 38 -6.69 11.01 -29.51
CA ARG A 38 -5.25 10.84 -29.75
C ARG A 38 -4.90 9.38 -30.06
N ASP A 39 -5.50 8.46 -29.31
CA ASP A 39 -5.31 7.02 -29.42
C ASP A 39 -6.67 6.32 -29.42
N PRO A 40 -6.85 5.22 -30.18
CA PRO A 40 -8.10 4.46 -30.23
C PRO A 40 -8.44 3.91 -28.84
N ILE A 41 -9.74 3.73 -28.56
CA ILE A 41 -10.22 3.24 -27.27
C ILE A 41 -10.18 1.71 -27.23
N ASN A 42 -9.57 1.17 -26.18
CA ASN A 42 -9.75 -0.22 -25.80
C ASN A 42 -10.64 -0.33 -24.55
N LEU A 43 -11.94 -0.60 -24.75
CA LEU A 43 -12.92 -0.70 -23.66
C LEU A 43 -12.58 -1.76 -22.59
N SER A 44 -11.79 -2.77 -22.95
CA SER A 44 -11.40 -3.87 -22.05
C SER A 44 -10.25 -3.52 -21.11
N GLU A 45 -9.42 -2.55 -21.51
CA GLU A 45 -8.19 -2.20 -20.78
C GLU A 45 -8.25 -0.81 -20.17
N GLU A 46 -9.13 0.07 -20.64
CA GLU A 46 -9.12 1.46 -20.24
C GLU A 46 -10.16 1.77 -19.16
N LEU A 47 -9.87 2.76 -18.32
CA LEU A 47 -10.79 3.27 -17.27
C LEU A 47 -10.83 4.79 -17.29
N ILE A 48 -11.93 5.36 -16.77
CA ILE A 48 -11.96 6.77 -16.40
C ILE A 48 -11.57 6.90 -14.92
N CYS A 49 -10.71 7.85 -14.59
CA CYS A 49 -10.32 8.11 -13.20
C CYS A 49 -10.62 9.55 -12.81
N ASN A 50 -10.72 9.81 -11.50
CA ASN A 50 -10.71 11.18 -11.01
C ASN A 50 -9.32 11.78 -11.20
N CYS A 51 -9.26 13.08 -11.48
CA CYS A 51 -8.01 13.82 -11.52
C CYS A 51 -8.14 15.20 -10.88
N SER A 52 -7.06 15.66 -10.25
CA SER A 52 -7.10 16.89 -9.42
C SER A 52 -6.04 17.94 -9.76
N TYR A 53 -5.14 17.67 -10.71
CA TYR A 53 -4.08 18.62 -11.09
C TYR A 53 -4.41 19.34 -12.40
N SER A 54 -3.93 20.57 -12.56
CA SER A 54 -4.22 21.37 -13.75
C SER A 54 -3.80 20.65 -15.04
N GLY A 55 -4.71 20.56 -16.01
CA GLY A 55 -4.46 19.96 -17.32
C GLY A 55 -4.60 18.44 -17.38
N CYS A 56 -4.92 17.78 -16.27
CA CYS A 56 -5.15 16.33 -16.23
C CYS A 56 -6.36 15.88 -17.04
N ASP A 57 -7.34 16.77 -17.19
CA ASP A 57 -8.63 16.55 -17.85
C ASP A 57 -8.66 17.11 -19.27
N THR A 58 -7.54 17.57 -19.83
CA THR A 58 -7.48 18.25 -21.13
C THR A 58 -8.10 17.43 -22.26
N GLU A 59 -7.85 16.11 -22.31
CA GLU A 59 -8.44 15.23 -23.34
C GLU A 59 -9.96 15.16 -23.18
N ILE A 60 -10.41 14.88 -21.95
CA ILE A 60 -11.83 14.71 -21.63
C ILE A 60 -12.60 16.01 -21.87
N VAL A 61 -12.10 17.14 -21.37
CA VAL A 61 -12.71 18.46 -21.54
C VAL A 61 -12.73 18.89 -23.00
N ARG A 62 -11.66 18.62 -23.76
CA ARG A 62 -11.62 18.93 -25.20
C ARG A 62 -12.67 18.13 -25.98
N PHE A 63 -12.95 16.91 -25.56
CA PHE A 63 -13.83 15.99 -26.29
C PHE A 63 -15.30 16.08 -25.83
N LEU A 64 -15.56 16.08 -24.51
CA LEU A 64 -16.91 16.08 -23.92
C LEU A 64 -17.39 17.48 -23.49
N GLY A 65 -16.49 18.46 -23.43
CA GLY A 65 -16.80 19.83 -23.00
C GLY A 65 -16.43 20.11 -21.54
N SER A 66 -16.52 21.40 -21.18
CA SER A 66 -16.10 21.93 -19.86
C SER A 66 -16.94 21.48 -18.68
N THR A 67 -18.03 20.74 -18.89
CA THR A 67 -18.82 20.12 -17.82
C THR A 67 -18.18 18.84 -17.29
N TYR A 68 -17.23 18.25 -18.01
CA TYR A 68 -16.55 16.99 -17.67
C TYR A 68 -15.13 17.23 -17.13
N THR A 69 -14.97 18.21 -16.23
CA THR A 69 -13.69 18.53 -15.60
C THR A 69 -13.32 17.54 -14.50
N GLY A 70 -12.03 17.46 -14.17
CA GLY A 70 -11.52 16.62 -13.08
C GLY A 70 -11.58 15.13 -13.36
N LEU A 71 -11.69 14.75 -14.64
CA LEU A 71 -11.69 13.36 -15.11
C LEU A 71 -10.57 13.16 -16.12
N CYS A 72 -9.92 12.00 -16.08
CA CYS A 72 -8.94 11.64 -17.08
C CYS A 72 -9.21 10.22 -17.62
N ARG A 73 -8.70 9.95 -18.81
CA ARG A 73 -8.68 8.62 -19.42
C ARG A 73 -7.39 7.90 -19.06
N SER A 74 -7.50 6.72 -18.46
CA SER A 74 -6.38 5.83 -18.20
C SER A 74 -6.24 4.82 -19.32
N THR A 75 -5.24 5.00 -20.18
CA THR A 75 -4.96 4.06 -21.29
C THR A 75 -4.45 2.71 -20.80
N SER A 76 -3.91 2.66 -19.57
CA SER A 76 -3.43 1.43 -18.92
C SER A 76 -4.47 0.73 -18.04
N GLY A 77 -5.63 1.36 -17.83
CA GLY A 77 -6.65 0.84 -16.91
C GLY A 77 -6.33 1.05 -15.44
N ILE A 78 -5.30 1.84 -15.12
CA ILE A 78 -4.88 2.08 -13.74
C ILE A 78 -5.15 3.53 -13.36
N CYS A 79 -5.85 3.69 -12.24
CA CYS A 79 -6.03 4.96 -11.56
C CYS A 79 -5.11 5.02 -10.35
N TYR A 80 -4.65 6.21 -9.97
CA TYR A 80 -3.88 6.38 -8.74
C TYR A 80 -4.32 7.58 -7.91
N LYS A 81 -4.03 7.46 -6.61
CA LYS A 81 -4.03 8.53 -5.63
C LYS A 81 -2.60 8.65 -5.10
N ARG A 82 -2.13 9.88 -4.93
CA ARG A 82 -0.80 10.18 -4.39
C ARG A 82 -0.92 11.21 -3.29
N LEU A 83 -0.25 10.97 -2.18
CA LEU A 83 -0.16 11.84 -1.03
C LEU A 83 1.25 12.42 -0.99
N LEU A 84 1.34 13.72 -1.26
CA LEU A 84 2.60 14.45 -1.30
C LEU A 84 3.13 14.73 0.12
N PRO A 85 4.42 15.09 0.26
CA PRO A 85 5.02 15.39 1.58
C PRO A 85 4.34 16.54 2.31
N ASP A 86 3.78 17.51 1.58
CA ASP A 86 3.01 18.64 2.10
C ASP A 86 1.56 18.26 2.49
N ARG A 87 1.21 16.98 2.42
CA ARG A 87 -0.11 16.39 2.65
C ARG A 87 -1.16 16.73 1.59
N SER A 88 -0.78 17.33 0.48
CA SER A 88 -1.69 17.51 -0.65
C SER A 88 -1.96 16.16 -1.35
N ILE A 89 -3.15 16.04 -1.95
CA ILE A 89 -3.62 14.81 -2.60
C ILE A 89 -3.71 15.05 -4.10
N ILE A 90 -3.05 14.19 -4.86
CA ILE A 90 -3.13 14.14 -6.32
C ILE A 90 -3.90 12.88 -6.72
N LEU A 91 -4.96 13.08 -7.50
CA LEU A 91 -5.70 12.04 -8.21
C LEU A 91 -5.31 12.12 -9.68
N SER A 92 -5.09 10.98 -10.33
CA SER A 92 -4.73 10.94 -11.74
C SER A 92 -4.84 9.54 -12.36
N CYS A 93 -4.66 9.49 -13.67
CA CYS A 93 -4.61 8.32 -14.53
C CYS A 93 -3.17 7.94 -14.84
N LEU A 94 -2.91 6.64 -14.98
CA LEU A 94 -1.64 6.15 -15.46
C LEU A 94 -1.72 5.85 -16.96
N SER A 95 -0.79 6.37 -17.76
CA SER A 95 -0.68 6.00 -19.18
C SER A 95 0.04 4.65 -19.33
N LYS A 96 -0.24 3.91 -20.40
CA LYS A 96 0.54 2.73 -20.81
C LYS A 96 2.04 3.03 -20.96
N ASP A 97 2.38 4.21 -21.46
CA ASP A 97 3.76 4.64 -21.66
C ASP A 97 4.53 4.83 -20.34
N ALA A 98 3.79 5.03 -19.24
CA ALA A 98 4.38 5.26 -17.94
C ALA A 98 4.86 3.96 -17.25
N SER A 99 5.01 2.84 -17.96
CA SER A 99 5.49 1.55 -17.41
C SER A 99 4.77 1.17 -16.10
N PRO A 100 3.50 0.74 -16.16
CA PRO A 100 2.65 0.60 -14.98
C PRO A 100 3.20 -0.32 -13.88
N ASP A 101 3.85 -1.42 -14.25
CA ASP A 101 4.43 -2.38 -13.31
C ASP A 101 5.54 -1.76 -12.43
N LEU A 102 6.23 -0.74 -12.94
CA LEU A 102 7.27 -0.03 -12.22
C LEU A 102 6.69 1.06 -11.31
N HIS A 103 5.53 1.62 -11.69
CA HIS A 103 4.94 2.79 -11.06
C HIS A 103 3.76 2.46 -10.15
N CYS A 104 3.38 1.19 -10.01
CA CYS A 104 2.12 0.88 -9.35
C CYS A 104 2.12 -0.49 -8.65
N ARG A 105 2.68 -0.53 -7.43
CA ARG A 105 2.27 -1.52 -6.42
C ARG A 105 1.10 -0.98 -5.62
N VAL A 106 0.23 -1.86 -5.10
CA VAL A 106 -1.04 -1.52 -4.39
C VAL A 106 -0.87 -0.34 -3.43
N LYS A 107 0.25 -0.24 -2.70
CA LYS A 107 0.67 0.95 -1.98
C LYS A 107 2.20 1.01 -1.97
N GLN A 108 2.79 2.13 -2.37
CA GLN A 108 4.23 2.28 -2.44
C GLN A 108 4.74 3.69 -2.12
N PRO A 109 5.88 3.81 -1.41
CA PRO A 109 6.60 5.06 -1.26
C PRO A 109 7.28 5.46 -2.57
N MET A 110 7.48 6.76 -2.75
CA MET A 110 8.14 7.35 -3.91
C MET A 110 9.42 8.08 -3.50
N ASN A 111 10.33 8.29 -4.46
CA ASN A 111 11.65 8.88 -4.21
C ASN A 111 11.60 10.32 -3.67
N ASP A 112 10.50 11.03 -3.90
CA ASP A 112 10.26 12.39 -3.41
C ASP A 112 9.62 12.42 -2.01
N GLY A 113 9.50 11.27 -1.34
CA GLY A 113 8.86 11.15 -0.03
C GLY A 113 7.34 11.11 -0.07
N SER A 114 6.73 11.09 -1.26
CA SER A 114 5.29 10.89 -1.41
C SER A 114 4.89 9.42 -1.28
N MET A 115 3.60 9.17 -1.05
CA MET A 115 3.01 7.84 -1.03
C MET A 115 1.99 7.71 -2.16
N MET A 116 2.07 6.65 -2.95
CA MET A 116 1.17 6.37 -4.06
C MET A 116 0.42 5.06 -3.83
N GLN A 117 -0.85 5.03 -4.22
CA GLN A 117 -1.70 3.84 -4.21
C GLN A 117 -2.55 3.83 -5.47
N CYS A 118 -2.75 2.64 -6.01
CA CYS A 118 -3.46 2.44 -7.27
C CYS A 118 -4.69 1.56 -7.15
N CYS A 119 -5.53 1.60 -8.18
CA CYS A 119 -6.64 0.69 -8.38
C CYS A 119 -6.93 0.53 -9.88
N TRP A 120 -7.54 -0.60 -10.25
CA TRP A 120 -7.83 -0.99 -11.64
C TRP A 120 -9.16 -1.75 -11.79
N ASN A 121 -10.01 -1.71 -10.76
CA ASN A 121 -11.19 -2.58 -10.69
C ASN A 121 -12.44 -1.97 -11.33
N TYR A 122 -12.59 -0.65 -11.28
CA TYR A 122 -13.74 0.10 -11.77
C TYR A 122 -13.36 1.58 -11.95
N SER A 123 -14.09 2.32 -12.79
CA SER A 123 -13.80 3.74 -13.02
C SER A 123 -13.99 4.58 -11.74
N PHE A 124 -13.25 5.67 -11.60
CA PHE A 124 -13.28 6.58 -10.44
C PHE A 124 -12.82 5.97 -9.10
N CYS A 125 -12.28 4.74 -9.12
CA CYS A 125 -11.88 4.02 -7.90
C CYS A 125 -10.86 4.77 -7.03
N ASN A 126 -10.06 5.67 -7.63
CA ASN A 126 -9.05 6.42 -6.91
C ASN A 126 -9.62 7.45 -5.92
N GLY A 127 -10.91 7.80 -6.05
CA GLY A 127 -11.59 8.65 -5.07
C GLY A 127 -11.77 7.97 -3.70
N ALA A 128 -11.91 6.64 -3.68
CA ALA A 128 -12.15 5.85 -2.48
C ALA A 128 -10.86 5.31 -1.82
N LEU A 129 -9.69 5.53 -2.43
CA LEU A 129 -8.42 5.05 -1.89
C LEU A 129 -8.07 5.79 -0.59
N ASP A 130 -7.77 5.04 0.47
CA ASP A 130 -7.32 5.60 1.75
C ASP A 130 -5.79 5.60 1.86
N LEU A 131 -5.19 6.79 1.69
CA LEU A 131 -3.77 7.00 1.87
C LEU A 131 -3.51 7.70 3.20
N ASN A 132 -2.98 6.93 4.13
CA ASN A 132 -2.32 7.47 5.30
C ASN A 132 -0.80 7.44 5.06
N LEU A 133 -0.12 8.57 5.31
CA LEU A 133 1.34 8.60 5.42
C LEU A 133 1.71 7.59 6.50
N VAL A 134 2.35 6.50 6.10
CA VAL A 134 2.94 5.58 7.08
C VAL A 134 4.03 6.38 7.75
N ASN A 135 3.76 6.80 8.99
CA ASN A 135 4.70 7.55 9.80
C ASN A 135 5.78 6.57 10.29
N ASP A 136 6.62 6.11 9.37
CA ASP A 136 7.58 5.01 9.59
C ASP A 136 8.63 5.38 10.65
N TYR A 137 8.81 6.68 10.88
CA TYR A 137 9.60 7.23 11.97
C TYR A 137 9.12 6.78 13.36
N SER A 138 7.81 6.54 13.52
CA SER A 138 7.27 6.07 14.80
C SER A 138 7.50 4.58 15.01
N SER A 139 7.36 3.77 13.95
CA SER A 139 7.49 2.30 14.01
C SER A 139 8.90 1.87 14.38
N VAL A 140 9.92 2.42 13.70
CA VAL A 140 11.32 2.08 13.97
C VAL A 140 11.74 2.51 15.37
N ARG A 141 11.34 3.72 15.80
CA ARG A 141 11.68 4.23 17.14
C ARG A 141 11.02 3.41 18.25
N PHE A 142 9.75 3.04 18.08
CA PHE A 142 9.05 2.16 19.03
C PHE A 142 9.70 0.78 19.06
N HIS A 143 10.09 0.22 17.92
CA HIS A 143 10.77 -1.07 17.87
C HIS A 143 12.13 -1.04 18.58
N SER A 144 12.93 0.01 18.35
CA SER A 144 14.21 0.20 19.05
C SER A 144 14.04 0.40 20.56
N ILE A 145 13.02 1.16 21.00
CA ILE A 145 12.70 1.34 22.42
C ILE A 145 12.29 0.01 23.05
N LEU A 146 11.48 -0.79 22.36
CA LEU A 146 10.97 -2.07 22.87
C LEU A 146 12.09 -3.12 23.01
N LEU A 147 13.06 -3.13 22.08
CA LEU A 147 14.27 -3.94 22.17
C LEU A 147 15.15 -3.50 23.35
N PHE A 148 15.32 -2.20 23.56
CA PHE A 148 16.09 -1.66 24.69
C PHE A 148 15.47 -2.02 26.05
N ILE A 149 14.15 -1.93 26.18
CA ILE A 149 13.43 -2.34 27.39
C ILE A 149 13.62 -3.84 27.67
N ARG A 150 13.49 -4.69 26.64
CA ARG A 150 13.72 -6.15 26.80
C ARG A 150 15.14 -6.46 27.28
N PHE A 151 16.13 -5.75 26.75
CA PHE A 151 17.52 -5.90 27.18
C PHE A 151 17.70 -5.53 28.66
N LEU A 152 17.15 -4.39 29.10
CA LEU A 152 17.20 -3.97 30.50
C LEU A 152 16.51 -4.96 31.45
N CYS A 153 15.34 -5.49 31.08
CA CYS A 153 14.66 -6.51 31.87
C CYS A 153 15.50 -7.78 32.02
N SER A 154 16.16 -8.23 30.95
CA SER A 154 17.03 -9.40 31.01
C SER A 154 18.25 -9.20 31.92
N LEU A 155 18.87 -8.01 31.89
CA LEU A 155 19.95 -7.64 32.79
C LEU A 155 19.50 -7.65 34.25
N PHE A 156 18.32 -7.10 34.54
CA PHE A 156 17.78 -7.09 35.90
C PHE A 156 17.56 -8.50 36.45
N SER A 157 16.97 -9.40 35.65
CA SER A 157 16.79 -10.81 36.04
C SER A 157 18.12 -11.54 36.31
N ILE A 158 19.17 -11.25 35.53
CA ILE A 158 20.51 -11.82 35.77
C ILE A 158 21.08 -11.30 37.10
N ILE A 159 20.94 -10.00 37.39
CA ILE A 159 21.42 -9.41 38.64
C ILE A 159 20.72 -10.04 39.85
N GLU A 160 19.39 -10.22 39.80
CA GLU A 160 18.67 -10.89 40.89
C GLU A 160 19.11 -12.35 41.08
N ALA A 161 19.34 -13.09 40.00
CA ALA A 161 19.86 -14.45 40.07
C ALA A 161 21.25 -14.51 40.71
N VAL A 162 22.15 -13.59 40.34
CA VAL A 162 23.50 -13.51 40.94
C VAL A 162 23.40 -13.16 42.43
N MET A 163 22.56 -12.19 42.81
CA MET A 163 22.35 -11.82 44.21
C MET A 163 21.77 -12.97 45.03
N TYR A 164 20.85 -13.75 44.46
CA TYR A 164 20.32 -14.95 45.09
C TYR A 164 21.40 -16.02 45.32
N ILE A 165 22.24 -16.28 44.32
CA ILE A 165 23.35 -17.24 44.43
C ILE A 165 24.33 -16.80 45.52
N VAL A 166 24.76 -15.53 45.51
CA VAL A 166 25.69 -14.99 46.51
C VAL A 166 25.11 -15.10 47.92
N LYS A 167 23.83 -14.73 48.11
CA LYS A 167 23.15 -14.86 49.40
C LYS A 167 23.08 -16.32 49.86
N SER A 168 22.76 -17.24 48.96
CA SER A 168 22.73 -18.67 49.27
C SER A 168 24.11 -19.18 49.69
N SER A 169 25.17 -18.84 48.96
CA SER A 169 26.54 -19.26 49.29
C SER A 169 27.02 -18.72 50.64
N VAL A 170 26.68 -17.47 50.96
CA VAL A 170 27.00 -16.88 52.27
C VAL A 170 26.29 -17.63 53.40
N ASN A 171 24.99 -17.91 53.26
CA ASN A 171 24.24 -18.65 54.26
C ASN A 171 24.80 -20.06 54.48
N THR A 172 25.16 -20.78 53.42
CA THR A 172 25.78 -22.12 53.53
C THR A 172 27.15 -22.07 54.22
N LEU A 173 27.91 -20.99 54.02
CA LEU A 173 29.24 -20.82 54.63
C LEU A 173 29.16 -20.51 56.14
N PHE A 174 28.12 -19.80 56.58
CA PHE A 174 27.83 -19.57 58.01
C PHE A 174 27.40 -20.86 58.70
N ASP A 175 26.47 -21.63 58.11
CA ASP A 175 26.05 -22.94 58.64
C ASP A 175 27.25 -23.90 58.80
N TYR A 176 28.17 -23.91 57.83
CA TYR A 176 29.36 -24.76 57.91
C TYR A 176 30.36 -24.34 59.00
N ARG A 177 30.42 -23.04 59.36
CA ARG A 177 31.27 -22.57 60.48
C ARG A 177 30.70 -22.97 61.83
N ASP A 178 29.39 -22.92 62.00
CA ASP A 178 28.73 -23.25 63.27
C ASP A 178 28.80 -24.74 63.58
N ILE A 179 28.82 -25.61 62.56
CA ILE A 179 29.03 -27.06 62.73
C ILE A 179 30.48 -27.39 63.16
N LYS A 180 31.45 -26.55 62.82
CA LYS A 180 32.89 -26.83 63.08
C LYS A 180 33.39 -26.22 64.39
N SER A 181 32.59 -25.40 65.07
CA SER A 181 32.90 -24.75 66.35
C SER A 181 32.28 -25.43 67.58
N SER A 182 31.54 -26.52 67.37
CA SER A 182 30.97 -27.39 68.42
C SER A 182 31.70 -28.71 68.53
#